data_AF-A0A355RGB2-F1
#
_entry.id   AF-A0A355RGB2-F1
#
_cell.length_a   1.000
_cell.length_b   1.000
_cell.length_c   1.000
_cell.angle_alpha   90.00
_cell.angle_beta   90.00
_cell.angle_gamma   90.00
#
_symmetry.space_group_name_H-M   'P 1'
#
loop_
_entity.id
_entity.type
_entity.pdbx_description
1 polymer ?
#
loop_
_entity_poly.entity_id
_entity_poly.type
_entity_poly.pdbx_seq_one_letter_code
_entity_poly.pdbx_strand_id
1 'polypeptide(L)'
;MQRGFQEKQITDLVIYNDTRPFHKTAIQAAHAKGINVHIFEEGYLKPYWITYERDGSNGNSKLMSLAQSAVVPDHLIRDPDPVPAPCRWGDMREHIFYCAVYHWCILCANRQFLNFTSHREISIRKEFRLHLKQLVFTPARIAARFWANLTLKCRTFSYHLILMQLQHDSAFQNHSPF
;
A
#
# COMPACT_ATOMS: atom_id res chain seq x y z
N MET A 1 2.31 -14.02 21.77
CA MET A 1 3.54 -13.55 21.10
C MET A 1 4.78 -13.64 21.99
N GLN A 2 4.76 -13.15 23.23
CA GLN A 2 5.96 -13.04 24.07
C GLN A 2 6.71 -14.35 24.38
N ARG A 3 6.02 -15.49 24.47
CA ARG A 3 6.62 -16.82 24.71
C ARG A 3 7.42 -17.35 23.51
N GLY A 4 6.91 -17.15 22.30
CA GLY A 4 7.46 -17.75 21.09
C GLY A 4 8.84 -17.23 20.68
N PHE A 5 9.20 -15.99 21.04
CA PHE A 5 10.50 -15.42 20.67
C PHE A 5 11.67 -16.10 21.40
N GLN A 6 11.52 -16.40 22.70
CA GLN A 6 12.56 -17.06 23.47
C GLN A 6 12.64 -18.55 23.18
N GLU A 7 11.48 -19.22 23.06
CA GLU A 7 11.42 -20.64 22.76
C GLU A 7 12.06 -20.99 21.41
N LYS A 8 11.96 -20.08 20.44
CA LYS A 8 12.46 -20.29 19.06
C LYS A 8 13.77 -19.55 18.76
N GLN A 9 14.38 -18.91 19.75
CA GLN A 9 15.62 -18.13 19.59
C GLN A 9 15.57 -17.13 18.41
N ILE A 10 14.46 -16.40 18.31
CA ILE A 10 14.23 -15.45 17.22
C ILE A 10 15.12 -14.22 17.41
N THR A 11 15.91 -13.88 16.39
CA THR A 11 16.83 -12.73 16.37
C THR A 11 16.25 -11.52 15.65
N ASP A 12 15.38 -11.75 14.66
CA ASP A 12 14.86 -10.72 13.77
C ASP A 12 13.34 -10.88 13.56
N LEU A 13 12.64 -9.75 13.55
CA LEU A 13 11.24 -9.64 13.18
C LEU A 13 11.17 -8.95 11.82
N VAL A 14 10.66 -9.67 10.81
CA VAL A 14 10.45 -9.14 9.47
C VAL A 14 8.96 -8.95 9.23
N ILE A 15 8.54 -7.73 8.91
CA ILE A 15 7.13 -7.37 8.69
C ILE A 15 6.97 -6.49 7.45
N TYR A 16 5.76 -6.51 6.89
CA TYR A 16 5.36 -5.62 5.81
C TYR A 16 4.38 -4.58 6.33
N ASN A 17 4.75 -3.29 6.32
CA ASN A 17 4.07 -2.17 6.99
C ASN A 17 4.18 -2.18 8.52
N ASP A 18 4.32 -1.01 9.15
CA ASP A 18 4.51 -0.85 10.60
C ASP A 18 3.29 -0.30 11.34
N THR A 19 2.30 0.22 10.59
CA THR A 19 1.14 0.91 11.16
C THR A 19 -0.01 -0.02 11.56
N ARG A 20 -0.02 -1.27 11.09
CA ARG A 20 -1.09 -2.23 11.38
C ARG A 20 -1.15 -2.57 12.88
N PRO A 21 -2.33 -2.72 13.50
CA PRO A 21 -2.44 -2.93 14.95
C PRO A 21 -1.61 -4.09 15.49
N PHE A 22 -1.64 -5.25 14.84
CA PHE A 22 -0.84 -6.41 15.25
C PHE A 22 0.67 -6.20 15.02
N HIS A 23 1.04 -5.42 14.00
CA HIS A 23 2.45 -5.12 13.74
C HIS A 23 2.99 -4.18 14.81
N LYS A 24 2.26 -3.13 15.19
CA LYS A 24 2.61 -2.24 16.31
C LYS A 24 2.90 -3.05 17.59
N THR A 25 2.01 -3.97 17.96
CA THR A 25 2.21 -4.83 19.13
C THR A 25 3.42 -5.77 18.99
N ALA A 26 3.65 -6.34 17.80
CA ALA A 26 4.79 -7.22 17.55
C ALA A 26 6.12 -6.47 17.62
N ILE A 27 6.19 -5.26 17.03
CA ILE A 27 7.34 -4.37 17.05
C ILE A 27 7.68 -4.00 18.51
N GLN A 28 6.69 -3.56 19.29
CA GLN A 28 6.88 -3.23 20.70
C GLN A 28 7.43 -4.43 21.50
N ALA A 29 6.89 -5.62 21.26
CA ALA A 29 7.36 -6.84 21.92
C ALA A 29 8.78 -7.25 21.48
N ALA A 30 9.14 -7.01 20.22
CA ALA A 30 10.48 -7.25 19.69
C ALA A 30 11.50 -6.29 20.30
N HIS A 31 11.19 -4.99 20.35
CA HIS A 31 12.05 -3.97 20.95
C HIS A 31 12.32 -4.26 22.43
N ALA A 32 11.29 -4.65 23.19
CA ALA A 32 11.43 -5.01 24.60
C ALA A 32 12.34 -6.22 24.85
N LYS A 33 12.66 -7.01 23.80
CA LYS A 33 13.53 -8.19 23.86
C LYS A 33 14.85 -8.00 23.11
N GLY A 34 15.13 -6.80 22.60
CA GLY A 34 16.33 -6.54 21.81
C GLY A 34 16.37 -7.27 20.45
N ILE A 35 15.20 -7.63 19.91
CA ILE A 35 15.06 -8.27 18.60
C ILE A 35 15.11 -7.18 17.52
N ASN A 36 15.87 -7.41 16.46
CA ASN A 36 15.96 -6.49 15.33
C ASN A 36 14.64 -6.42 14.57
N VAL A 37 14.19 -5.23 14.18
CA VAL A 37 12.97 -5.07 13.39
C VAL A 37 13.29 -4.60 11.98
N HIS A 38 12.82 -5.37 11.01
CA HIS A 38 12.96 -5.15 9.57
C HIS A 38 11.58 -4.89 8.98
N ILE A 39 11.42 -3.74 8.34
CA ILE A 39 10.13 -3.30 7.82
C ILE A 39 10.26 -3.11 6.31
N PHE A 40 9.41 -3.82 5.58
CA PHE A 40 9.22 -3.65 4.15
C PHE A 40 7.95 -2.87 3.86
N GLU A 41 7.97 -2.05 2.83
CA GLU A 41 6.81 -1.31 2.34
C GLU A 41 6.76 -1.32 0.81
N GLU A 42 5.59 -0.93 0.27
CA GLU A 42 5.46 -0.73 -1.17
C GLU A 42 6.37 0.42 -1.62
N GLY A 43 7.08 0.22 -2.73
CA GLY A 43 7.98 1.24 -3.27
C GLY A 43 7.23 2.49 -3.71
N TYR A 44 7.92 3.63 -3.66
CA TYR A 44 7.42 4.90 -4.20
C TYR A 44 7.10 4.81 -5.71
N LEU A 45 7.92 4.03 -6.43
CA LEU A 45 7.67 3.64 -7.82
C LEU A 45 7.14 2.22 -7.81
N LYS A 46 5.95 2.01 -8.38
CA LYS A 46 5.30 0.70 -8.44
C LYS A 46 5.29 0.17 -9.86
N PRO A 47 5.29 -1.15 -10.09
CA PRO A 47 5.09 -2.23 -9.11
C PRO A 47 6.36 -2.96 -8.66
N TYR A 48 7.52 -2.68 -9.26
CA TYR A 48 8.69 -3.56 -9.13
C TYR A 48 9.58 -3.27 -7.92
N TRP A 49 9.28 -2.23 -7.15
CA TRP A 49 10.11 -1.79 -6.05
C TRP A 49 9.39 -1.94 -4.72
N ILE A 50 10.20 -2.27 -3.71
CA ILE A 50 9.83 -2.24 -2.30
C ILE A 50 10.87 -1.42 -1.57
N THR A 51 10.48 -0.77 -0.48
CA THR A 51 11.43 -0.13 0.43
C THR A 51 11.75 -1.08 1.59
N TYR A 52 12.93 -0.92 2.16
CA TYR A 52 13.40 -1.66 3.31
C TYR A 52 13.99 -0.69 4.32
N GLU A 53 13.49 -0.74 5.55
CA GLU A 53 13.93 0.15 6.62
C GLU A 53 14.00 -0.58 7.97
N ARG A 54 14.76 0.02 8.90
CA ARG A 54 14.94 -0.47 10.26
C ARG A 54 14.17 0.41 11.23
N ASP A 55 13.35 -0.22 12.06
CA ASP A 55 12.61 0.38 13.18
C ASP A 55 11.56 1.45 12.78
N GLY A 56 11.10 1.47 11.53
CA GLY A 56 10.02 2.35 11.06
C GLY A 56 10.02 2.51 9.55
N SER A 57 8.85 2.78 8.96
CA SER A 57 8.69 3.10 7.53
C SER A 57 7.76 4.29 7.32
N ASN A 58 7.74 4.87 6.11
CA ASN A 58 6.91 6.03 5.78
C ASN A 58 7.13 7.19 6.77
N GLY A 59 6.10 7.63 7.49
CA GLY A 59 6.25 8.73 8.45
C GLY A 59 7.03 8.37 9.71
N ASN A 60 7.19 7.08 10.02
CA ASN A 60 8.07 6.61 11.10
C ASN A 60 9.51 6.37 10.63
N SER A 61 9.80 6.59 9.33
CA SER A 61 11.14 6.44 8.79
C SER A 61 12.12 7.39 9.48
N LYS A 62 13.33 6.88 9.78
CA LYS A 62 14.44 7.71 10.26
C LYS A 62 14.86 8.77 9.21
N LEU A 63 14.54 8.54 7.93
CA LEU A 63 14.76 9.51 6.86
C LEU A 63 13.89 10.77 7.01
N MET A 64 12.75 10.72 7.72
CA MET A 64 11.93 11.92 7.94
C MET A 64 12.69 12.98 8.75
N SER A 65 13.46 12.55 9.75
CA SER A 65 14.32 13.43 10.54
C SER A 65 15.53 13.92 9.74
N LEU A 66 16.08 13.05 8.89
CA LEU A 66 17.20 13.41 8.01
C LEU A 66 16.77 14.44 6.96
N ALA A 67 15.63 14.24 6.29
CA ALA A 67 15.13 15.11 5.23
C ALA A 67 14.85 16.54 5.72
N GLN A 68 14.40 16.71 6.97
CA GLN A 68 14.17 18.03 7.57
C GLN A 68 15.46 18.80 7.85
N SER A 69 16.59 18.11 8.01
CA SER A 69 17.88 18.70 8.38
C SER A 69 18.94 18.64 7.28
N ALA A 70 18.70 17.88 6.22
CA ALA A 70 19.67 17.62 5.16
C ALA A 70 19.61 18.68 4.07
N VAL A 71 20.68 19.46 3.95
CA VAL A 71 21.11 19.97 2.64
C VAL A 71 21.70 18.78 1.91
N VAL A 72 21.00 18.25 0.90
CA VAL A 72 21.55 17.21 0.03
C VAL A 72 22.60 17.89 -0.87
N PRO A 73 23.90 17.58 -0.73
CA PRO A 73 24.92 18.16 -1.59
C PRO A 73 24.66 17.76 -3.04
N ASP A 74 24.78 18.71 -3.98
CA ASP A 74 24.46 18.49 -5.41
C ASP A 74 25.17 17.26 -6.00
N HIS A 75 26.38 16.95 -5.56
CA HIS A 75 27.15 15.79 -6.03
C HIS A 75 26.58 14.42 -5.58
N LEU A 76 25.71 14.40 -4.57
CA LEU A 76 24.95 13.19 -4.16
C LEU A 76 23.63 13.06 -4.93
N ILE A 77 23.18 14.12 -5.60
CA ILE A 77 22.06 14.06 -6.55
C ILE A 77 22.60 13.40 -7.82
N ARG A 78 22.67 12.07 -7.79
CA ARG A 78 22.74 11.33 -9.05
C ARG A 78 21.40 11.49 -9.74
N ASP A 79 21.46 11.91 -10.99
CA ASP A 79 20.32 11.88 -11.91
C ASP A 79 20.46 10.63 -12.79
N PRO A 80 20.22 9.41 -12.25
CA PRO A 80 20.18 8.25 -13.10
C PRO A 80 19.00 8.41 -14.06
N ASP A 81 19.15 8.00 -15.32
CA ASP A 81 18.02 7.87 -16.22
C ASP A 81 16.93 7.03 -15.50
N PRO A 82 15.78 7.63 -15.15
CA PRO A 82 14.79 6.92 -14.36
C PRO A 82 14.26 5.80 -15.23
N VAL A 83 14.44 4.55 -14.80
CA VAL A 83 13.75 3.43 -15.43
C VAL A 83 12.26 3.72 -15.28
N PRO A 84 11.52 3.95 -16.39
CA PRO A 84 10.14 4.37 -16.28
C PRO A 84 9.35 3.25 -15.61
N ALA A 85 8.65 3.60 -14.53
CA ALA A 85 7.68 2.70 -13.94
C ALA A 85 6.65 2.35 -15.02
N PRO A 86 6.26 1.06 -15.16
CA PRO A 86 5.32 0.67 -16.19
C PRO A 86 3.98 1.37 -15.94
N CYS A 87 3.35 1.86 -17.02
CA CYS A 87 2.03 2.49 -16.94
C CYS A 87 0.90 1.52 -16.55
N ARG A 88 1.21 0.22 -16.41
CA ARG A 88 0.25 -0.84 -16.08
C ARG A 88 0.83 -1.76 -15.03
N TRP A 89 0.02 -2.06 -14.03
CA TRP A 89 0.29 -3.10 -13.06
C TRP A 89 -0.24 -4.42 -13.59
N GLY A 90 0.59 -5.18 -14.32
CA GLY A 90 0.24 -6.49 -14.88
C GLY A 90 -1.02 -6.48 -15.77
N ASP A 91 -1.63 -7.65 -15.98
CA ASP A 91 -2.89 -7.77 -16.71
C ASP A 91 -4.08 -7.51 -15.78
N MET A 92 -4.90 -6.52 -16.11
CA MET A 92 -6.11 -6.17 -15.35
C MET A 92 -7.09 -7.34 -15.23
N ARG A 93 -7.13 -8.24 -16.22
CA ARG A 93 -8.00 -9.42 -16.22
C ARG A 93 -7.63 -10.39 -15.11
N GLU A 94 -6.33 -10.63 -14.94
CA GLU A 94 -5.81 -11.47 -13.86
C GLU A 94 -6.12 -10.84 -12.50
N HIS A 95 -5.94 -9.51 -12.36
CA HIS A 95 -6.29 -8.80 -11.12
C HIS A 95 -7.77 -8.96 -10.77
N ILE A 96 -8.67 -8.81 -11.76
CA ILE A 96 -10.10 -9.02 -11.54
C ILE A 96 -10.37 -10.47 -11.13
N PHE A 97 -9.77 -11.44 -11.83
CA PHE A 97 -9.98 -12.86 -11.55
C PHE A 97 -9.50 -13.25 -10.15
N TYR A 98 -8.24 -12.97 -9.81
CA TYR A 98 -7.68 -13.31 -8.50
C TYR A 98 -8.38 -12.53 -7.36
N CYS A 99 -8.80 -11.29 -7.60
CA CYS A 99 -9.61 -10.54 -6.64
C CYS A 99 -10.96 -11.23 -6.40
N ALA A 100 -11.63 -11.73 -7.46
CA ALA A 100 -12.88 -12.47 -7.33
C ALA A 100 -12.69 -13.79 -6.57
N VAL A 101 -11.63 -14.55 -6.88
CA VAL A 101 -11.28 -15.80 -6.18
C VAL A 101 -11.00 -15.53 -4.70
N TYR A 102 -10.20 -14.52 -4.39
CA TYR A 102 -9.89 -14.11 -3.02
C TYR A 102 -11.17 -13.77 -2.22
N HIS A 103 -12.03 -12.92 -2.77
CA HIS A 103 -13.28 -12.55 -2.11
C HIS A 103 -14.22 -13.74 -1.93
N TRP A 104 -14.28 -14.65 -2.92
CA TRP A 104 -15.05 -15.89 -2.81
C TRP A 104 -14.55 -16.77 -1.67
N CYS A 105 -13.24 -17.03 -1.61
CA CYS A 105 -12.63 -17.83 -0.54
C CYS A 105 -12.92 -17.23 0.84
N ILE A 106 -12.83 -15.91 1.00
CA ILE A 106 -13.10 -15.26 2.29
C ILE A 106 -14.59 -15.30 2.65
N LEU A 107 -15.49 -15.07 1.69
CA LEU A 107 -16.92 -15.05 1.98
C LEU A 107 -17.51 -16.45 2.21
N CYS A 108 -17.00 -17.46 1.51
CA CYS A 108 -17.58 -18.80 1.51
C CYS A 108 -16.80 -19.81 2.37
N ALA A 109 -15.47 -19.67 2.49
CA ALA A 109 -14.60 -20.67 3.11
C ALA A 109 -13.92 -20.21 4.41
N ASN A 110 -14.13 -18.97 4.88
CA ASN A 110 -13.47 -18.44 6.09
C ASN A 110 -14.11 -18.91 7.42
N ARG A 111 -14.51 -20.18 7.52
CA ARG A 111 -15.16 -20.74 8.72
C ARG A 111 -14.22 -20.96 9.90
N GLN A 112 -12.91 -21.05 9.65
CA GLN A 112 -11.91 -21.26 10.69
C GLN A 112 -11.60 -19.98 11.49
N PHE A 113 -11.98 -18.80 10.97
CA PHE A 113 -11.64 -17.50 11.56
C PHE A 113 -12.89 -16.65 11.82
N LEU A 114 -13.90 -17.24 12.48
CA LEU A 114 -15.19 -16.57 12.75
C LEU A 114 -15.07 -15.28 13.57
N ASN A 115 -14.09 -15.22 14.47
CA ASN A 115 -13.85 -14.06 15.33
C ASN A 115 -12.78 -13.10 14.79
N PHE A 116 -12.30 -13.33 13.55
CA PHE A 116 -11.30 -12.46 12.96
C PHE A 116 -11.91 -11.12 12.56
N THR A 117 -11.42 -10.05 13.18
CA THR A 117 -11.78 -8.69 12.81
C THR A 117 -10.67 -8.13 11.92
N SER A 118 -11.03 -7.74 10.71
CA SER A 118 -10.10 -7.09 9.78
C SER A 118 -9.71 -5.70 10.30
N HIS A 119 -8.48 -5.29 10.05
CA HIS A 119 -8.03 -3.91 10.28
C HIS A 119 -8.54 -2.94 9.20
N ARG A 120 -9.16 -3.44 8.13
CA ARG A 120 -9.69 -2.63 7.02
C ARG A 120 -11.00 -1.98 7.43
N GLU A 121 -11.17 -0.71 7.10
CA GLU A 121 -12.40 0.06 7.37
C GLU A 121 -13.63 -0.46 6.61
N ILE A 122 -13.41 -0.96 5.39
CA ILE A 122 -14.47 -1.47 4.53
C ILE A 122 -14.65 -2.97 4.82
N SER A 123 -15.89 -3.35 5.13
CA SER A 123 -16.23 -4.76 5.28
C SER A 123 -16.09 -5.50 3.94
N ILE A 124 -15.65 -6.76 4.00
CA ILE A 124 -15.42 -7.61 2.82
C ILE A 124 -16.67 -7.69 1.92
N ARG A 125 -17.87 -7.74 2.51
CA ARG A 125 -19.14 -7.73 1.75
C ARG A 125 -19.36 -6.42 0.98
N LYS A 126 -19.02 -5.28 1.60
CA LYS A 126 -19.13 -3.96 0.96
C LYS A 126 -18.11 -3.81 -0.16
N GLU A 127 -16.88 -4.26 0.06
CA GLU A 127 -15.81 -4.28 -0.95
C GLU A 127 -16.20 -5.15 -2.16
N PHE A 128 -16.67 -6.38 -1.91
CA PHE A 128 -17.19 -7.26 -2.96
C PHE A 128 -18.31 -6.61 -3.77
N ARG A 129 -19.30 -5.99 -3.10
CA ARG A 129 -20.39 -5.28 -3.78
C ARG A 129 -19.88 -4.11 -4.63
N LEU A 130 -18.87 -3.39 -4.15
CA LEU A 130 -18.25 -2.30 -4.91
C LEU A 130 -17.56 -2.84 -6.16
N HIS A 131 -16.76 -3.89 -6.05
CA HIS A 131 -16.12 -4.52 -7.21
C HIS A 131 -17.12 -5.08 -8.21
N LEU A 132 -18.18 -5.75 -7.73
CA LEU A 132 -19.26 -6.22 -8.59
C LEU A 132 -19.92 -5.07 -9.34
N LYS A 133 -20.22 -3.95 -8.65
CA LYS A 133 -20.73 -2.73 -9.27
C LYS A 133 -19.75 -2.21 -10.32
N GLN A 134 -18.46 -2.12 -10.00
CA GLN A 134 -17.45 -1.66 -10.96
C GLN A 134 -17.41 -2.53 -12.22
N LEU A 135 -17.47 -3.87 -12.06
CA LEU A 135 -17.48 -4.82 -13.16
C LEU A 135 -18.72 -4.64 -14.06
N VAL A 136 -19.91 -4.60 -13.46
CA VAL A 136 -21.18 -4.40 -14.19
C VAL A 136 -21.20 -3.08 -14.96
N PHE A 137 -20.68 -1.99 -14.36
CA PHE A 137 -20.63 -0.68 -15.00
C PHE A 137 -19.36 -0.44 -15.84
N THR A 138 -18.49 -1.44 -16.01
CA THR A 138 -17.24 -1.29 -16.77
C THR A 138 -17.48 -0.87 -18.23
N PRO A 139 -18.42 -1.46 -18.99
CA PRO A 139 -18.66 -1.07 -20.38
C PRO A 139 -19.06 0.41 -20.52
N ALA A 140 -19.98 0.87 -19.66
CA ALA A 140 -20.42 2.27 -19.62
C ALA A 140 -19.25 3.22 -19.29
N ARG A 141 -18.37 2.84 -18.36
CA ARG A 141 -17.18 3.63 -18.01
C ARG A 141 -16.16 3.67 -19.13
N ILE A 142 -15.96 2.58 -19.86
CA ILE A 142 -15.06 2.55 -21.02
C ILE A 142 -15.58 3.50 -22.10
N ALA A 143 -16.89 3.45 -22.41
CA ALA A 143 -17.50 4.37 -23.36
C ALA A 143 -17.35 5.83 -22.92
N ALA A 144 -17.66 6.15 -21.66
CA ALA A 144 -17.50 7.51 -21.12
C ALA A 144 -16.05 8.01 -21.20
N ARG A 145 -15.07 7.15 -20.85
CA ARG A 145 -13.64 7.47 -20.96
C ARG A 145 -13.21 7.71 -22.40
N PHE A 146 -13.73 6.92 -23.35
CA PHE A 146 -13.43 7.10 -24.77
C PHE A 146 -13.88 8.48 -25.25
N TRP A 147 -15.11 8.89 -24.94
CA TRP A 147 -15.64 10.21 -25.30
C TRP A 147 -14.89 11.36 -24.61
N ALA A 148 -14.57 11.22 -23.32
CA ALA A 148 -13.78 12.21 -22.60
C ALA A 148 -12.38 12.40 -23.22
N ASN A 149 -11.70 11.31 -23.56
CA ASN A 149 -10.39 11.34 -24.20
C ASN A 149 -10.43 12.00 -25.59
N LEU A 150 -11.45 11.71 -26.39
CA LEU A 150 -11.64 12.40 -27.68
C LEU A 150 -11.81 13.91 -27.49
N THR A 151 -12.63 14.29 -26.51
CA THR A 151 -12.88 15.71 -26.21
C THR A 151 -11.60 16.43 -25.77
N LEU A 152 -10.79 15.80 -24.93
CA LEU A 152 -9.49 16.32 -24.48
C LEU A 152 -8.48 16.45 -25.63
N LYS A 153 -8.45 15.50 -26.57
CA LYS A 153 -7.54 15.57 -27.73
C LYS A 153 -7.93 16.63 -28.74
N CYS A 154 -9.23 16.86 -28.92
CA CYS A 154 -9.74 17.79 -29.93
C CYS A 154 -9.83 19.25 -29.46
N ARG A 155 -9.59 19.54 -28.17
CA ARG A 155 -9.70 20.90 -27.62
C ARG A 155 -8.39 21.35 -26.97
N THR A 156 -7.97 22.57 -27.28
CA THR A 156 -6.81 23.24 -26.69
C THR A 156 -7.18 23.94 -25.38
N PHE A 157 -7.56 23.17 -24.35
CA PHE A 157 -7.73 23.74 -23.02
C PHE A 157 -6.44 23.60 -22.19
N SER A 158 -6.16 24.61 -21.37
CA SER A 158 -5.20 24.45 -20.27
C SER A 158 -5.81 23.54 -19.22
N TYR A 159 -5.09 22.49 -18.82
CA TYR A 159 -5.51 21.59 -17.75
C TYR A 159 -4.45 21.55 -16.66
N HIS A 160 -4.90 21.43 -15.41
CA HIS A 160 -4.04 21.26 -14.26
C HIS A 160 -4.04 19.79 -13.86
N LEU A 161 -2.86 19.21 -13.68
CA LEU A 161 -2.70 17.89 -13.10
C LEU A 161 -2.51 18.05 -11.60
N ILE A 162 -3.39 17.42 -10.83
CA ILE A 162 -3.32 17.40 -9.36
C ILE A 162 -3.13 15.94 -8.96
N LEU A 163 -2.11 15.69 -8.12
CA LEU A 163 -1.90 14.38 -7.51
C LEU A 163 -2.99 14.16 -6.47
N MET A 164 -3.90 13.22 -6.73
CA MET A 164 -4.91 12.83 -5.76
C MET A 164 -4.41 11.65 -4.94
N GLN A 165 -4.42 11.81 -3.62
CA GLN A 165 -4.17 10.72 -2.68
C GLN A 165 -5.49 10.07 -2.26
N LEU A 166 -5.46 8.76 -2.01
CA LEU A 166 -6.63 8.01 -1.57
C LEU A 166 -6.88 8.27 -0.07
N GLN A 167 -8.14 8.52 0.31
CA GLN A 167 -8.53 8.79 1.70
C GLN A 167 -8.12 7.68 2.69
N HIS A 168 -8.02 6.45 2.21
CA HIS A 168 -7.69 5.27 3.03
C HIS A 168 -6.20 4.92 3.02
N ASP A 169 -5.36 5.80 2.48
CA ASP A 169 -3.92 5.60 2.50
C ASP A 169 -3.40 5.67 3.95
N SER A 170 -2.76 4.59 4.40
CA SER A 170 -2.21 4.50 5.75
C SER A 170 -1.17 5.57 6.04
N ALA A 171 -0.47 6.07 5.01
CA ALA A 171 0.50 7.15 5.17
C ALA A 171 -0.19 8.44 5.62
N PHE A 172 -1.35 8.76 5.01
CA PHE A 172 -2.17 9.89 5.42
C PHE A 172 -2.79 9.63 6.79
N GLN A 173 -3.50 8.51 6.99
CA GLN A 173 -4.24 8.24 8.22
C GLN A 173 -3.38 8.18 9.50
N ASN A 174 -2.13 7.72 9.40
CA ASN A 174 -1.27 7.50 10.58
C ASN A 174 -0.20 8.57 10.77
N HIS A 175 0.14 9.35 9.73
CA HIS A 175 1.24 10.32 9.80
C HIS A 175 0.82 11.75 9.42
N SER A 176 -0.43 11.96 9.00
CA SER A 176 -1.03 13.30 8.87
C SER A 176 -1.60 13.77 10.21
N PRO A 177 -1.49 15.07 10.55
CA PRO A 177 -2.22 15.66 11.67
C PRO A 177 -3.72 15.92 11.35
N PHE A 178 -4.16 15.64 10.12
CA PHE A 178 -5.51 15.86 9.60
C PHE A 178 -6.24 14.55 9.30
#